data_AF-A0A5B9YJ63-F1
#
_entry.id   AF-A0A5B9YJ63-F1
#
_cell.length_a   1.000
_cell.length_b   1.000
_cell.length_c   1.000
_cell.angle_alpha   90.00
_cell.angle_beta   90.00
_cell.angle_gamma   90.00
#
_symmetry.space_group_name_H-M   'P 1'
#
loop_
_entity.id
_entity.type
_entity.pdbx_description
1 polymer ?
#
loop_
_entity_poly.entity_id
_entity_poly.type
_entity_poly.pdbx_seq_one_letter_code
_entity_poly.pdbx_strand_id
1 'polypeptide(L)'
;MSNSSEIIRIYQDSFKVNLYTVSPFRMIGLINVDIKYPYGIEKVTLAFYSSSGTNSGKIKDLWYPIVGIKTTTGPFTEFTDYLNFVLSYTTKDGFAKHGWLAKSLFFYAKPHDASKLRGFANGKYYDSLLKISKTLRNLYDIGKFHHLTSLTPTLLNSAVTSHKIYSGNKHTQKENYEKYIEDIFTHAKPNQV
;
A
#
# COMPACT_ATOMS: atom_id res chain seq x y z
N MET A 1 -25.17 -5.17 -5.95
CA MET A 1 -23.97 -5.77 -5.30
C MET A 1 -22.84 -4.77 -5.43
N SER A 2 -22.13 -4.43 -4.35
CA SER A 2 -21.07 -3.42 -4.45
C SER A 2 -19.92 -3.95 -5.31
N ASN A 3 -19.62 -3.31 -6.44
CA ASN A 3 -18.53 -3.64 -7.38
C ASN A 3 -17.14 -3.29 -6.80
N SER A 4 -16.87 -3.73 -5.58
CA SER A 4 -16.06 -2.96 -4.66
C SER A 4 -15.25 -3.95 -3.85
N SER A 5 -13.92 -3.88 -3.97
CA SER A 5 -13.03 -4.77 -3.23
C SER A 5 -13.10 -4.59 -1.72
N GLU A 6 -12.94 -5.70 -1.00
CA GLU A 6 -12.97 -5.76 0.46
C GLU A 6 -11.85 -6.68 0.97
N ILE A 7 -11.07 -6.23 1.95
CA ILE A 7 -10.07 -7.08 2.62
C ILE A 7 -10.77 -7.92 3.68
N ILE A 8 -10.75 -9.24 3.52
CA ILE A 8 -11.48 -10.18 4.40
C ILE A 8 -10.56 -10.97 5.34
N ARG A 9 -9.28 -11.14 5.00
CA ARG A 9 -8.31 -11.89 5.82
C ARG A 9 -6.91 -11.29 5.74
N ILE A 10 -6.18 -11.33 6.86
CA ILE A 10 -4.76 -10.96 6.95
C ILE A 10 -3.97 -12.23 7.30
N TYR A 11 -2.99 -12.60 6.47
CA TYR A 11 -2.10 -13.73 6.73
C TYR A 11 -0.91 -13.26 7.56
N GLN A 12 -1.08 -13.22 8.89
CA GLN A 12 -0.09 -12.66 9.81
C GLN A 12 1.28 -13.36 9.73
N ASP A 13 1.28 -14.66 9.45
CA ASP A 13 2.46 -15.50 9.22
C ASP A 13 3.23 -15.13 7.93
N SER A 14 2.60 -14.41 7.00
CA SER A 14 3.27 -13.93 5.80
C SER A 14 4.04 -12.62 5.98
N PHE A 15 3.98 -12.01 7.17
CA PHE A 15 4.53 -10.68 7.39
C PHE A 15 6.05 -10.69 7.25
N LYS A 16 6.54 -9.89 6.30
CA LYS A 16 7.96 -9.78 5.95
C LYS A 16 8.41 -8.34 6.11
N VAL A 17 9.58 -8.11 6.73
CA VAL A 17 10.11 -6.76 6.96
C VAL A 17 11.56 -6.60 6.54
N ASN A 18 11.91 -5.40 6.11
CA ASN A 18 13.30 -4.98 5.86
C ASN A 18 13.51 -3.52 6.27
N LEU A 19 14.71 -3.20 6.75
CA LEU A 19 15.15 -1.83 6.97
C LEU A 19 15.58 -1.21 5.64
N TYR A 20 14.78 -0.26 5.15
CA TYR A 20 15.05 0.40 3.87
C TYR A 20 16.04 1.55 4.01
N THR A 21 15.86 2.43 5.00
CA THR A 21 16.80 3.53 5.28
C THR A 21 16.96 3.74 6.78
N VAL A 22 18.17 4.08 7.23
CA VAL A 22 18.48 4.41 8.63
C VAL A 22 18.12 5.87 8.95
N SER A 23 18.48 6.80 8.06
CA SER A 23 18.23 8.23 8.24
C SER A 23 17.70 8.84 6.94
N PRO A 24 16.41 9.24 6.88
CA PRO A 24 15.37 9.00 7.89
C PRO A 24 15.07 7.50 8.08
N PHE A 25 14.67 7.08 9.27
CA PHE A 25 14.33 5.67 9.53
C PHE A 25 13.08 5.25 8.75
N ARG A 26 13.19 4.19 7.96
CA ARG A 26 12.08 3.61 7.20
C ARG A 26 12.21 2.09 7.18
N MET A 27 11.22 1.42 7.77
CA MET A 27 11.00 -0.01 7.61
C MET A 27 9.96 -0.24 6.52
N ILE A 28 10.16 -1.26 5.71
CA ILE A 28 9.18 -1.69 4.71
C ILE A 28 8.66 -3.07 5.08
N GLY A 29 7.36 -3.24 4.94
CA GLY A 29 6.61 -4.42 5.29
C GLY A 29 5.85 -4.95 4.09
N LEU A 30 5.89 -6.26 3.87
CA LEU A 30 5.04 -6.97 2.91
C LEU A 30 4.13 -7.92 3.67
N ILE A 31 2.85 -7.91 3.32
CA ILE A 31 1.84 -8.75 3.96
C ILE A 31 0.87 -9.29 2.91
N ASN A 32 0.54 -10.58 3.01
CA ASN A 32 -0.50 -11.17 2.19
C ASN A 32 -1.87 -10.97 2.86
N VAL A 33 -2.87 -10.66 2.04
CA VAL A 33 -4.26 -10.55 2.45
C VAL A 33 -5.16 -11.28 1.46
N ASP A 34 -6.33 -11.73 1.90
CA ASP A 34 -7.39 -12.09 0.97
C ASP A 34 -8.23 -10.85 0.69
N ILE A 35 -8.46 -10.58 -0.59
CA ILE A 35 -9.33 -9.52 -1.07
C ILE A 35 -10.49 -10.16 -1.83
N LYS A 36 -11.71 -9.81 -1.43
CA LYS A 36 -12.94 -10.19 -2.14
C LYS A 36 -13.19 -9.19 -3.25
N TYR A 37 -13.16 -9.66 -4.48
CA TYR A 37 -13.54 -8.95 -5.70
C TYR A 37 -14.90 -9.45 -6.22
N PRO A 38 -15.52 -8.76 -7.21
CA PRO A 38 -16.73 -9.27 -7.86
C PRO A 38 -16.57 -10.66 -8.49
N TYR A 39 -15.35 -11.03 -8.89
CA TYR A 39 -15.04 -12.30 -9.57
C TYR A 39 -14.53 -13.41 -8.63
N GLY A 40 -14.40 -13.13 -7.33
CA GLY A 40 -13.95 -14.11 -6.35
C GLY A 40 -13.02 -13.54 -5.28
N ILE A 41 -12.50 -14.42 -4.44
CA ILE A 41 -11.51 -14.08 -3.42
C ILE A 41 -10.14 -14.39 -3.98
N GLU A 42 -9.21 -13.44 -3.87
CA GLU A 42 -7.83 -13.60 -4.34
C GLU A 42 -6.86 -13.17 -3.24
N LYS A 43 -5.74 -13.87 -3.16
CA LYS A 43 -4.64 -13.52 -2.27
C LYS A 43 -3.75 -12.46 -2.91
N VAL A 44 -3.48 -11.38 -2.19
CA VAL A 44 -2.72 -10.23 -2.70
C VAL A 44 -1.64 -9.82 -1.70
N THR A 45 -0.43 -9.59 -2.19
CA THR A 45 0.64 -8.95 -1.41
C THR A 45 0.44 -7.45 -1.39
N LEU A 46 0.40 -6.85 -0.20
CA LEU A 46 0.37 -5.40 0.00
C LEU A 46 1.67 -4.91 0.64
N ALA A 47 2.05 -3.67 0.34
CA ALA A 47 3.24 -3.03 0.88
C ALA A 47 2.89 -1.91 1.86
N PHE A 48 3.62 -1.86 2.97
CA PHE A 48 3.49 -0.86 4.02
C PHE A 48 4.87 -0.32 4.41
N TYR A 49 4.92 0.87 5.01
CA TYR A 49 6.12 1.39 5.65
C TYR A 49 5.84 1.88 7.07
N SER A 50 6.83 1.72 7.95
CA SER A 50 6.86 2.34 9.26
C SER A 50 8.02 3.33 9.34
N SER A 51 7.85 4.41 10.10
CA SER A 51 8.88 5.44 10.31
C SER A 51 8.94 5.84 11.78
N SER A 52 10.10 6.29 12.23
CA SER A 52 10.36 6.64 13.64
C SER A 52 9.81 8.01 14.08
N GLY A 53 9.14 8.75 13.18
CA GLY A 53 8.77 10.15 13.41
C GLY A 53 7.27 10.44 13.33
N THR A 54 6.87 11.52 14.01
CA THR A 54 5.53 12.11 13.99
C THR A 54 5.50 13.34 13.08
N ASN A 55 5.50 13.15 11.76
CA ASN A 55 5.33 14.26 10.80
C ASN A 55 3.95 14.19 10.13
N SER A 56 3.30 15.35 10.02
CA SER A 56 2.04 15.54 9.26
C SER A 56 0.85 14.69 9.76
N GLY A 57 0.78 14.40 11.05
CA GLY A 57 -0.33 13.62 11.67
C GLY A 57 -0.15 12.11 11.63
N LYS A 58 1.09 11.63 11.38
CA LYS A 58 1.43 10.21 11.50
C LYS A 58 1.80 9.84 12.93
N ILE A 59 1.37 8.65 13.34
CA ILE A 59 1.69 8.04 14.62
C ILE A 59 3.01 7.28 14.45
N LYS A 60 3.92 7.50 15.39
CA LYS A 60 5.16 6.75 15.49
C LYS A 60 4.89 5.24 15.53
N ASP A 61 5.72 4.46 14.85
CA ASP A 61 5.68 2.98 14.84
C ASP A 61 4.41 2.37 14.21
N LEU A 62 3.55 3.20 13.60
CA LEU A 62 2.40 2.74 12.82
C LEU A 62 2.81 2.46 11.37
N TRP A 63 2.15 1.48 10.74
CA TRP A 63 2.46 1.03 9.38
C TRP A 63 1.50 1.63 8.36
N TYR A 64 2.02 2.36 7.37
CA TYR A 64 1.23 3.08 6.38
C TYR A 64 1.33 2.44 5.00
N PRO A 65 0.22 2.32 4.24
CA PRO A 65 0.25 1.70 2.93
C PRO A 65 1.07 2.50 1.92
N ILE A 66 1.76 1.78 1.03
CA ILE A 66 2.50 2.32 -0.11
C ILE A 66 2.22 1.48 -1.37
N VAL A 67 2.27 2.16 -2.52
CA VAL A 67 2.23 1.55 -3.85
C VAL A 67 3.59 0.98 -4.25
N GLY A 68 4.66 1.56 -3.72
CA GLY A 68 6.03 1.13 -3.92
C GLY A 68 7.01 2.27 -3.67
N ILE A 69 8.19 2.21 -4.31
CA ILE A 69 9.27 3.19 -4.12
C ILE A 69 9.77 3.69 -5.48
N LYS A 70 9.95 5.01 -5.58
CA LYS A 70 10.48 5.66 -6.78
C LYS A 70 11.94 5.23 -7.03
N THR A 71 12.23 4.76 -8.25
CA THR A 71 13.56 4.29 -8.69
C THR A 71 14.38 5.36 -9.41
N THR A 72 13.76 6.48 -9.79
CA THR A 72 14.42 7.61 -10.48
C THR A 72 13.77 8.94 -10.09
N THR A 73 14.51 10.05 -10.07
CA THR A 73 13.90 11.37 -9.91
C THR A 73 13.20 11.77 -11.21
N GLY A 74 11.93 12.13 -11.16
CA GLY A 74 11.16 12.41 -12.37
C GLY A 74 9.66 12.14 -12.25
N PRO A 75 8.95 12.16 -13.40
CA PRO A 75 7.63 11.55 -13.55
C PRO A 75 7.63 10.05 -13.18
N PHE A 76 6.44 9.50 -12.93
CA PHE A 76 6.26 8.07 -12.65
C PHE A 76 6.31 7.26 -13.96
N THR A 77 7.30 6.39 -14.08
CA THR A 77 7.50 5.53 -15.27
C THR A 77 7.93 4.11 -14.92
N GLU A 78 8.27 3.83 -13.66
CA GLU A 78 8.88 2.59 -13.22
C GLU A 78 7.90 1.55 -12.66
N PHE A 79 6.63 1.92 -12.50
CA PHE A 79 5.57 1.00 -12.10
C PHE A 79 4.90 0.44 -13.37
N THR A 80 3.65 0.03 -13.25
CA THR A 80 2.82 -0.31 -14.39
C THR A 80 2.14 0.95 -14.94
N ASP A 81 1.67 0.92 -16.19
CA ASP A 81 1.00 2.08 -16.81
C ASP A 81 -0.14 2.64 -15.95
N TYR A 82 -0.94 1.74 -15.37
CA TYR A 82 -2.04 2.13 -14.50
C TYR A 82 -1.56 2.77 -13.19
N LEU A 83 -0.58 2.18 -12.52
CA LEU A 83 -0.04 2.74 -11.28
C LEU A 83 0.70 4.06 -11.54
N ASN A 84 1.42 4.19 -12.66
CA ASN A 84 2.05 5.43 -13.09
C ASN A 84 1.00 6.53 -13.31
N PHE A 85 -0.12 6.22 -13.95
CA PHE A 85 -1.26 7.14 -14.09
C PHE A 85 -1.82 7.58 -12.73
N VAL A 86 -2.17 6.64 -11.85
CA VAL A 86 -2.74 6.93 -10.52
C VAL A 86 -1.78 7.78 -9.69
N LEU A 87 -0.50 7.42 -9.67
CA LEU A 87 0.51 8.16 -8.90
C LEU A 87 0.77 9.54 -9.48
N SER A 88 0.79 9.69 -10.80
CA SER A 88 0.90 11.00 -11.45
C SER A 88 -0.29 11.90 -11.12
N TYR A 89 -1.49 11.34 -11.07
CA TYR A 89 -2.72 12.09 -10.76
C TYR A 89 -2.82 12.48 -9.28
N THR A 90 -2.35 11.62 -8.39
CA THR A 90 -2.50 11.81 -6.93
C THR A 90 -1.33 12.54 -6.28
N THR A 91 -0.20 12.66 -7.00
CA THR A 91 1.00 13.37 -6.52
C THR A 91 1.04 14.76 -7.10
N LYS A 92 1.39 15.76 -6.27
CA LYS A 92 1.58 17.13 -6.73
C LYS A 92 2.56 17.16 -7.91
N ASP A 93 2.15 17.80 -9.01
CA ASP A 93 2.90 17.94 -10.26
C ASP A 93 3.27 16.62 -10.96
N GLY A 94 2.70 15.48 -10.52
CA GLY A 94 3.01 14.15 -11.06
C GLY A 94 4.47 13.74 -10.92
N PHE A 95 5.23 14.35 -10.00
CA PHE A 95 6.68 14.25 -9.92
C PHE A 95 7.15 13.80 -8.54
N ALA A 96 8.20 12.98 -8.47
CA ALA A 96 8.83 12.60 -7.21
C ALA A 96 10.34 12.35 -7.34
N LYS A 97 11.05 12.45 -6.22
CA LYS A 97 12.50 12.19 -6.13
C LYS A 97 12.78 10.68 -5.98
N HIS A 98 13.95 10.24 -6.42
CA HIS A 98 14.48 8.91 -6.13
C HIS A 98 14.34 8.54 -4.63
N GLY A 99 13.89 7.32 -4.34
CA GLY A 99 13.69 6.82 -2.96
C GLY A 99 12.45 7.38 -2.26
N TRP A 100 11.60 8.12 -2.99
CA TRP A 100 10.31 8.56 -2.45
C TRP A 100 9.33 7.39 -2.33
N LEU A 101 8.68 7.28 -1.16
CA LEU A 101 7.66 6.25 -0.91
C LEU A 101 6.34 6.68 -1.57
N ALA A 102 5.87 5.88 -2.54
CA ALA A 102 4.68 6.13 -3.34
C ALA A 102 3.40 5.92 -2.53
N LYS A 103 2.97 6.95 -1.81
CA LYS A 103 1.85 6.87 -0.86
C LYS A 103 0.70 7.84 -1.15
N SER A 104 0.87 8.78 -2.09
CA SER A 104 -0.04 9.91 -2.32
C SER A 104 -1.50 9.52 -2.50
N LEU A 105 -1.78 8.42 -3.20
CA LEU A 105 -3.13 7.85 -3.33
C LEU A 105 -3.88 7.75 -1.99
N PHE A 106 -3.21 7.26 -0.94
CA PHE A 106 -3.81 7.06 0.38
C PHE A 106 -3.99 8.37 1.18
N PHE A 107 -3.56 9.50 0.63
CA PHE A 107 -3.69 10.83 1.22
C PHE A 107 -4.47 11.79 0.30
N TYR A 108 -4.94 11.30 -0.85
CA TYR A 108 -5.44 12.13 -1.94
C TYR A 108 -6.76 12.84 -1.58
N ALA A 109 -7.73 12.10 -1.05
CA ALA A 109 -8.98 12.68 -0.59
C ALA A 109 -8.80 13.34 0.78
N LYS A 110 -9.36 14.54 0.97
CA LYS A 110 -9.43 15.15 2.30
C LYS A 110 -10.27 14.27 3.23
N PRO A 111 -9.84 14.02 4.48
CA PRO A 111 -10.69 13.33 5.44
C PRO A 111 -11.98 14.12 5.61
N HIS A 112 -13.13 13.47 5.44
CA HIS A 112 -14.42 14.06 5.80
C HIS A 112 -14.58 14.26 7.31
N ASP A 113 -13.77 13.55 8.10
CA ASP A 113 -13.83 13.50 9.54
C ASP A 113 -12.43 13.80 10.14
N ALA A 114 -12.34 14.86 10.93
CA ALA A 114 -11.11 15.30 11.57
C ALA A 114 -10.60 14.32 12.66
N SER A 115 -11.44 13.40 13.13
CA SER A 115 -11.05 12.36 14.10
C SER A 115 -10.26 11.21 13.48
N LYS A 116 -10.30 11.06 12.15
CA LYS A 116 -9.59 9.97 11.44
C LYS A 116 -8.09 10.24 11.33
N LEU A 117 -7.32 9.18 11.53
CA LEU A 117 -5.87 9.18 11.36
C LEU A 117 -5.50 9.42 9.90
N ARG A 118 -4.54 10.31 9.66
CA ARG A 118 -4.07 10.57 8.30
C ARG A 118 -3.24 9.41 7.76
N GLY A 119 -3.24 9.27 6.43
CA GLY A 119 -2.39 8.33 5.71
C GLY A 119 -3.00 6.98 5.38
N PHE A 120 -4.32 6.92 5.43
CA PHE A 120 -5.12 5.80 4.96
C PHE A 120 -6.16 6.36 3.97
N ALA A 121 -6.50 5.57 2.96
CA ALA A 121 -7.57 5.93 2.04
C ALA A 121 -8.88 6.16 2.80
N ASN A 122 -9.67 7.15 2.38
CA ASN A 122 -10.96 7.48 3.01
C ASN A 122 -12.06 6.48 2.64
N GLY A 123 -13.26 6.74 3.18
CA GLY A 123 -14.44 5.91 2.93
C GLY A 123 -14.28 4.52 3.53
N LYS A 124 -14.75 3.50 2.80
CA LYS A 124 -14.79 2.10 3.26
C LYS A 124 -13.41 1.44 3.41
N TYR A 125 -12.37 1.97 2.77
CA TYR A 125 -11.01 1.38 2.85
C TYR A 125 -10.25 1.81 4.09
N TYR A 126 -10.71 2.87 4.77
CA TYR A 126 -10.05 3.42 5.94
C TYR A 126 -9.88 2.37 7.03
N ASP A 127 -10.97 1.72 7.45
CA ASP A 127 -10.96 0.80 8.58
C ASP A 127 -10.17 -0.48 8.28
N SER A 128 -10.25 -0.99 7.05
CA SER A 128 -9.50 -2.19 6.64
C SER A 128 -7.99 -1.93 6.58
N LEU A 129 -7.56 -0.80 6.00
CA LEU A 129 -6.14 -0.42 5.96
C LEU A 129 -5.61 -0.11 7.37
N LEU A 130 -6.40 0.55 8.21
CA LEU A 130 -6.04 0.82 9.61
C LEU A 130 -5.95 -0.48 10.43
N LYS A 131 -6.83 -1.45 10.18
CA LYS A 131 -6.78 -2.77 10.83
C LYS A 131 -5.49 -3.50 10.48
N ILE A 132 -5.08 -3.50 9.20
CA ILE A 132 -3.78 -4.06 8.79
C ILE A 132 -2.66 -3.32 9.51
N SER A 133 -2.67 -1.99 9.47
CA SER A 133 -1.66 -1.15 10.10
C SER A 133 -1.41 -1.49 11.57
N LYS A 134 -2.49 -1.60 12.37
CA LYS A 134 -2.43 -2.00 13.78
C LYS A 134 -1.95 -3.45 13.95
N THR A 135 -2.35 -4.34 13.06
CA THR A 135 -1.91 -5.74 13.06
C THR A 135 -0.41 -5.84 12.81
N LEU A 136 0.11 -5.12 11.80
CA LEU A 136 1.55 -5.10 11.49
C LEU A 136 2.38 -4.51 12.62
N ARG A 137 1.87 -3.45 13.29
CA ARG A 137 2.49 -2.89 14.48
C ARG A 137 2.60 -3.94 15.58
N ASN A 138 1.49 -4.58 15.94
CA ASN A 138 1.49 -5.61 16.97
C ASN A 138 2.45 -6.77 16.62
N LEU A 139 2.42 -7.26 15.38
CA LEU A 139 3.32 -8.34 14.93
C LEU A 139 4.79 -7.94 15.01
N TYR A 140 5.11 -6.70 14.64
CA TYR A 140 6.47 -6.18 14.77
C TYR A 140 6.90 -6.08 16.24
N ASP A 141 6.04 -5.53 17.09
CA ASP A 141 6.30 -5.32 18.52
C ASP A 141 6.53 -6.64 19.27
N ILE A 142 5.82 -7.71 18.90
CA ILE A 142 5.98 -9.05 19.49
C ILE A 142 6.98 -9.96 18.74
N GLY A 143 7.71 -9.43 17.75
CA GLY A 143 8.72 -10.19 17.00
C GLY A 143 8.17 -11.28 16.06
N LYS A 144 6.89 -11.23 15.68
CA LYS A 144 6.25 -12.18 14.76
C LYS A 144 6.30 -11.70 13.32
N PHE A 145 7.49 -11.76 12.73
CA PHE A 145 7.71 -11.43 11.32
C PHE A 145 8.94 -12.17 10.77
N HIS A 146 9.04 -12.21 9.46
CA HIS A 146 10.21 -12.72 8.76
C HIS A 146 11.10 -11.57 8.27
N HIS A 147 12.39 -11.65 8.54
CA HIS A 147 13.35 -10.72 7.93
C HIS A 147 13.52 -11.04 6.45
N LEU A 148 13.31 -10.04 5.60
CA LEU A 148 13.81 -10.06 4.23
C LEU A 148 15.30 -9.73 4.28
N THR A 149 16.12 -10.55 3.64
CA THR A 149 17.58 -10.36 3.60
C THR A 149 17.99 -9.10 2.85
N SER A 150 17.26 -8.75 1.78
CA SER A 150 17.48 -7.55 1.00
C SER A 150 16.16 -6.97 0.50
N LEU A 151 16.07 -5.65 0.42
CA LEU A 151 14.97 -4.96 -0.24
C LEU A 151 15.50 -3.76 -1.03
N THR A 152 15.35 -3.81 -2.35
CA THR A 152 15.56 -2.66 -3.23
C THR A 152 14.21 -2.10 -3.67
N PRO A 153 14.14 -0.83 -4.12
CA PRO A 153 12.94 -0.28 -4.74
C PRO A 153 12.38 -1.18 -5.86
N THR A 154 13.25 -1.70 -6.72
CA THR A 154 12.87 -2.63 -7.79
C THR A 154 12.25 -3.91 -7.24
N LEU A 155 12.87 -4.55 -6.24
CA LEU A 155 12.33 -5.77 -5.63
C LEU A 155 10.97 -5.53 -4.99
N LEU A 156 10.79 -4.41 -4.29
CA LEU A 156 9.51 -4.05 -3.71
C LEU A 156 8.44 -3.87 -4.79
N ASN A 157 8.74 -3.06 -5.81
CA ASN A 157 7.80 -2.75 -6.88
C ASN A 157 7.41 -4.05 -7.61
N SER A 158 8.39 -4.91 -7.95
CA SER A 158 8.13 -6.22 -8.54
C SER A 158 7.34 -7.15 -7.63
N ALA A 159 7.50 -7.10 -6.31
CA ALA A 159 6.75 -7.96 -5.39
C ALA A 159 5.24 -7.66 -5.44
N VAL A 160 4.87 -6.39 -5.56
CA VAL A 160 3.46 -5.98 -5.61
C VAL A 160 2.87 -6.01 -7.02
N THR A 161 3.69 -5.95 -8.07
CA THR A 161 3.24 -6.00 -9.48
C THR A 161 3.72 -7.24 -10.26
N SER A 162 4.06 -8.32 -9.58
CA SER A 162 4.53 -9.54 -10.26
C SER A 162 3.43 -10.18 -11.12
N HIS A 163 3.82 -10.83 -12.22
CA HIS A 163 2.94 -11.68 -13.02
C HIS A 163 2.68 -13.07 -12.41
N LYS A 164 3.08 -13.30 -11.15
CA LYS A 164 2.86 -14.58 -10.48
C LYS A 164 1.40 -14.73 -10.09
N ILE A 165 0.83 -15.90 -10.37
CA ILE A 165 -0.46 -16.33 -9.82
C ILE A 165 -0.18 -17.06 -8.50
N TYR A 166 -0.76 -16.59 -7.39
CA TYR A 166 -0.59 -17.26 -6.10
C TYR A 166 -1.49 -18.49 -6.01
N SER A 167 -1.15 -19.42 -5.11
CA SER A 167 -1.96 -20.63 -4.92
C SER A 167 -3.39 -20.25 -4.53
N GLY A 168 -4.36 -20.72 -5.33
CA GLY A 168 -5.79 -20.43 -5.17
C GLY A 168 -6.28 -19.20 -5.94
N ASN A 169 -5.39 -18.41 -6.52
CA ASN A 169 -5.76 -17.25 -7.33
C ASN A 169 -6.14 -17.65 -8.75
N LYS A 170 -7.01 -16.86 -9.38
CA LYS A 170 -7.27 -16.94 -10.83
C LYS A 170 -6.45 -15.90 -11.60
N HIS A 171 -6.14 -14.78 -10.96
CA HIS A 171 -5.44 -13.65 -11.58
C HIS A 171 -4.04 -13.48 -10.99
N THR A 172 -3.19 -12.79 -11.75
CA THR A 172 -1.84 -12.45 -11.31
C THR A 172 -1.87 -11.48 -10.13
N GLN A 173 -0.79 -11.47 -9.35
CA GLN A 173 -0.57 -10.47 -8.31
C GLN A 173 -0.71 -9.04 -8.87
N LYS A 174 -0.19 -8.77 -10.08
CA LYS A 174 -0.33 -7.48 -10.77
C LYS A 174 -1.80 -7.10 -10.97
N GLU A 175 -2.59 -7.95 -11.62
CA GLU A 175 -3.99 -7.65 -11.96
C GLU A 175 -4.83 -7.43 -10.70
N ASN A 176 -4.67 -8.30 -9.69
CA ASN A 176 -5.35 -8.16 -8.42
C ASN A 176 -4.96 -6.86 -7.70
N TYR A 177 -3.67 -6.54 -7.68
CA TYR A 177 -3.15 -5.35 -7.03
C TYR A 177 -3.63 -4.07 -7.73
N GLU A 178 -3.52 -3.99 -9.05
CA GLU A 178 -4.03 -2.87 -9.85
C GLU A 178 -5.53 -2.69 -9.66
N LYS A 179 -6.31 -3.77 -9.63
CA LYS A 179 -7.75 -3.71 -9.38
C LYS A 179 -8.07 -3.15 -8.00
N TYR A 180 -7.32 -3.55 -6.98
CA TYR A 180 -7.48 -3.01 -5.63
C TYR A 180 -7.14 -1.52 -5.57
N ILE A 181 -6.05 -1.10 -6.22
CA ILE A 181 -5.65 0.30 -6.33
C ILE A 181 -6.68 1.12 -7.12
N GLU A 182 -7.23 0.58 -8.20
CA GLU A 182 -8.31 1.19 -8.98
C GLU A 182 -9.53 1.45 -8.13
N ASP A 183 -9.98 0.46 -7.37
CA ASP A 183 -11.16 0.63 -6.56
C ASP A 183 -10.90 1.67 -5.45
N ILE A 184 -9.71 1.70 -4.83
CA ILE A 184 -9.34 2.76 -3.87
C ILE A 184 -9.39 4.13 -4.54
N PHE A 185 -8.75 4.27 -5.69
CA PHE A 185 -8.65 5.53 -6.42
C PHE A 185 -10.02 6.07 -6.84
N THR A 186 -10.88 5.20 -7.37
CA THR A 186 -12.23 5.56 -7.81
C THR A 186 -13.10 6.03 -6.65
N HIS A 187 -12.97 5.42 -5.47
CA HIS A 187 -13.71 5.87 -4.27
C HIS A 187 -13.07 7.11 -3.61
N ALA A 188 -11.79 7.39 -3.87
CA ALA A 188 -11.10 8.57 -3.36
C ALA A 188 -11.34 9.82 -4.23
N LYS A 189 -11.71 9.66 -5.51
CA LYS A 189 -12.12 10.78 -6.33
C LYS A 189 -13.39 11.40 -5.74
N PRO A 190 -13.42 12.71 -5.45
CA PRO A 190 -14.70 13.40 -5.24
C PRO A 190 -15.57 13.14 -6.46
N ASN A 191 -16.86 12.87 -6.26
CA ASN A 191 -17.83 12.83 -7.36
C ASN A 191 -17.56 14.05 -8.25
N GLN A 192 -17.12 13.82 -9.49
CA GLN A 192 -17.16 14.87 -10.50
C GLN A 192 -18.64 15.15 -10.72
N VAL A 193 -19.12 16.22 -10.09
CA VAL A 193 -20.31 16.95 -10.54
C VAL A 193 -19.87 17.84 -11.69
#